data_AF-A0A090S851-F1
#
_entry.id   AF-A0A090S851-F1
#
_cell.length_a   1.000
_cell.length_b   1.000
_cell.length_c   1.000
_cell.angle_alpha   90.00
_cell.angle_beta   90.00
_cell.angle_gamma   90.00
#
_symmetry.space_group_name_H-M   'P 1'
#
loop_
_entity.id
_entity.type
_entity.pdbx_description
1 polymer ?
#
loop_
_entity_poly.entity_id
_entity_poly.type
_entity_poly.pdbx_seq_one_letter_code
_entity_poly.pdbx_strand_id
1 'polypeptide(L)' 'MKVIQSVLITGANAGLGFEAARQLAQKNTITKIYLACRNEDKANQAKQQLVD' A
#
# COMPACT_ATOMS: atom_id res chain seq x y z
N MET A 1 9.09 19.62 -5.18
CA MET A 1 9.04 18.39 -4.35
C MET A 1 9.44 17.20 -5.20
N LYS A 2 10.19 16.23 -4.64
CA LYS A 2 10.60 15.01 -5.36
C LYS A 2 9.42 14.04 -5.43
N VAL A 3 9.14 13.52 -6.62
CA VAL A 3 8.15 12.45 -6.85
C VAL A 3 8.81 11.10 -6.57
N ILE A 4 8.11 10.23 -5.83
CA ILE A 4 8.50 8.85 -5.56
C ILE A 4 7.74 7.95 -6.54
N GLN A 5 8.48 7.31 -7.44
CA GLN A 5 7.91 6.46 -8.49
C GLN A 5 7.18 5.23 -7.94
N SER A 6 7.74 4.58 -6.92
CA SER A 6 7.17 3.36 -6.35
C SER A 6 7.60 3.14 -4.90
N VAL A 7 6.69 2.59 -4.10
CA VAL A 7 6.96 2.13 -2.73
C VAL A 7 6.57 0.66 -2.62
N LEU A 8 7.44 -0.16 -2.04
CA LEU A 8 7.16 -1.56 -1.70
C LEU A 8 6.97 -1.68 -0.18
N ILE A 9 5.85 -2.24 0.25
CA ILE A 9 5.54 -2.42 1.67
C ILE A 9 5.37 -3.91 1.94
N THR A 10 6.18 -4.47 2.84
CA THR A 10 6.04 -5.85 3.29
C THR A 10 5.08 -5.94 4.47
N GLY A 11 4.32 -7.04 4.58
CA GLY A 11 3.28 -7.16 5.61
C GLY A 11 2.14 -6.16 5.42
N ALA A 12 1.91 -5.72 4.18
CA ALA A 12 0.97 -4.63 3.86
C ALA A 12 -0.52 -5.02 3.99
N ASN A 13 -0.82 -6.28 4.27
CA ASN A 13 -2.19 -6.77 4.41
C ASN A 13 -2.84 -6.45 5.76
N ALA A 14 -2.09 -5.98 6.76
CA ALA A 14 -2.63 -5.70 8.09
C ALA A 14 -1.75 -4.73 8.90
N GLY A 15 -2.31 -4.22 10.00
CA GLY A 15 -1.58 -3.43 11.00
C GLY A 15 -0.85 -2.23 10.41
N LEU A 16 0.39 -2.02 10.82
CA LEU A 16 1.20 -0.88 10.40
C LEU A 16 1.48 -0.85 8.90
N GLY A 17 1.67 -2.00 8.26
CA GLY A 17 1.92 -2.06 6.82
C GLY A 17 0.71 -1.58 6.02
N PHE A 18 -0.49 -1.95 6.45
CA PHE A 18 -1.75 -1.51 5.83
C PHE A 18 -1.98 0.00 6.02
N GLU A 19 -1.84 0.50 7.25
CA GLU A 19 -2.05 1.92 7.53
C GLU A 19 -0.99 2.81 6.86
N ALA A 20 0.26 2.33 6.77
CA ALA A 20 1.29 3.01 5.99
C ALA A 20 0.91 3.08 4.50
N ALA A 21 0.39 1.99 3.92
CA ALA A 21 -0.07 2.00 2.53
C ALA A 21 -1.19 3.04 2.31
N ARG A 22 -2.17 3.11 3.22
CA ARG A 22 -3.26 4.09 3.21
C ARG A 22 -2.75 5.53 3.24
N GLN A 23 -1.89 5.87 4.20
CA GLN A 23 -1.37 7.24 4.33
C GLN A 23 -0.45 7.62 3.17
N LEU A 24 0.32 6.67 2.64
CA LEU A 24 1.17 6.92 1.47
C LEU A 24 0.33 7.09 0.20
N ALA A 25 -0.79 6.38 0.05
CA ALA A 25 -1.69 6.52 -1.09
C ALA A 25 -2.34 7.92 -1.17
N GLN A 26 -2.50 8.61 -0.03
CA GLN A 26 -3.01 9.97 0.03
C GLN A 26 -1.99 11.04 -0.38
N LYS A 27 -0.72 10.69 -0.60
CA LYS A 27 0.32 11.65 -0.97
C LYS A 27 0.40 11.81 -2.48
N ASN A 28 0.18 13.03 -2.96
CA ASN A 28 0.26 13.42 -4.38
C ASN A 28 1.67 13.22 -4.99
N THR A 29 2.69 12.98 -4.16
CA THR A 29 4.07 12.72 -4.59
C THR A 29 4.37 11.24 -4.82
N ILE A 30 3.44 10.34 -4.51
CA ILE A 30 3.61 8.89 -4.68
C ILE A 30 2.80 8.41 -5.89
N THR A 31 3.47 7.77 -6.83
CA THR A 31 2.84 7.32 -8.08
C THR A 31 2.27 5.90 -7.97
N LYS A 32 2.91 5.03 -7.18
CA LYS A 32 2.52 3.62 -7.07
C LYS A 32 2.94 3.00 -5.74
N ILE A 33 2.10 2.11 -5.21
CA ILE A 33 2.38 1.31 -4.02
C ILE A 33 2.18 -0.17 -4.35
N TYR A 34 3.17 -0.99 -4.00
CA TYR A 34 3.12 -2.45 -4.07
C TYR A 34 2.91 -3.03 -2.67
N LEU A 35 1.82 -3.80 -2.51
CA LEU A 35 1.49 -4.48 -1.27
C LEU A 35 2.10 -5.89 -1.29
N ALA A 36 3.27 -6.07 -0.66
CA ALA A 36 3.90 -7.37 -0.52
C ALA A 36 3.34 -8.10 0.70
N CYS A 37 2.60 -9.18 0.44
CA CYS A 37 1.93 -9.99 1.45
C CYS A 37 2.32 -11.46 1.27
N ARG A 38 2.21 -12.26 2.34
CA ARG A 38 2.48 -13.71 2.27
C ARG A 38 1.34 -14.53 1.64
N ASN A 39 0.12 -14.00 1.68
CA ASN A 39 -1.08 -14.65 1.17
C ASN A 39 -1.79 -13.68 0.22
N GLU A 40 -2.10 -14.17 -0.99
CA GLU A 40 -2.65 -13.38 -2.07
C GLU A 40 -4.09 -12.92 -1.81
N ASP A 41 -4.94 -13.79 -1.24
CA ASP A 41 -6.33 -13.44 -0.90
C ASP A 41 -6.38 -12.26 0.08
N LYS A 42 -5.55 -12.31 1.14
CA LYS A 42 -5.43 -11.21 2.10
C LYS A 42 -4.87 -9.94 1.46
N ALA A 43 -3.97 -10.07 0.48
CA ALA A 43 -3.44 -8.92 -0.26
C ALA A 43 -4.54 -8.25 -1.11
N ASN A 44 -5.37 -9.06 -1.78
CA ASN A 44 -6.47 -8.59 -2.61
C ASN A 44 -7.56 -7.90 -1.75
N GLN A 45 -7.91 -8.47 -0.60
CA GLN A 45 -8.82 -7.84 0.36
C GLN A 45 -8.28 -6.50 0.86
N ALA A 46 -7.00 -6.45 1.26
CA ALA A 46 -6.37 -5.21 1.69
C ALA A 46 -6.33 -4.16 0.57
N LYS A 47 -6.06 -4.57 -0.67
CA LYS A 47 -6.09 -3.67 -1.83
C LYS A 47 -7.49 -3.08 -2.03
N GLN A 48 -8.54 -3.89 -1.94
CA GLN A 48 -9.93 -3.40 -2.06
C GLN A 48 -10.23 -2.35 -0.99
N GLN A 49 -9.89 -2.62 0.26
CA GLN A 49 -10.09 -1.67 1.38
C GLN A 49 -9.30 -0.36 1.24
N LEU A 50 -8.26 -0.30 0.40
CA LEU A 50 -7.47 0.91 0.14
C LEU A 50 -7.96 1.72 -1.06
N VAL A 51 -8.77 1.10 -1.93
CA VAL A 51 -9.27 1.70 -3.18
C VAL A 51 -10.74 2.14 -3.05
N ASP A 52 -11.46 1.60 -2.06
CA ASP A 52 -12.77 2.12 -1.60
C ASP A 52 -12.64 3.48 -0.91
#